data_AF-A0A2P4P7B6-F1
#
_entry.id   AF-A0A2P4P7B6-F1
#
_cell.length_a   1.000
_cell.length_b   1.000
_cell.length_c   1.000
_cell.angle_alpha   90.00
_cell.angle_beta   90.00
_cell.angle_gamma   90.00
#
_symmetry.space_group_name_H-M   'P 1'
#
loop_
_entity.id
_entity.type
_entity.pdbx_description
1 polymer ?
#
loop_
_entity_poly.entity_id
_entity_poly.type
_entity_poly.pdbx_seq_one_letter_code
_entity_poly.pdbx_strand_id
1 'polypeptide(L)'
;MPRIYTLNDVGNNDGSKLGSPPSNRYLPSRLEFEEQLKKDREMFIRSAKQLIAKYHALDKKNKCMQNDLDHSHEENERMQDSMNQFIPLSKQLNGLNNKFVSQITCKRKSHVDLNAKQLKEIESLKSEINLKDSEITSFEVRINELEARLLASSKSEKLCENFTYDPSCSSIEQEDNSSLEIRVKELKNELEKVTQNSSFKDGLIFCLS
;
A
#
# COMPACT_ATOMS: atom_id res chain seq x y z
N MET A 1 67.98 -73.30 93.12
CA MET A 1 67.85 -72.10 93.97
C MET A 1 67.99 -70.87 93.08
N PRO A 2 67.09 -69.86 93.15
CA PRO A 2 67.22 -68.66 92.32
C PRO A 2 68.29 -67.73 92.89
N ARG A 3 69.07 -67.10 92.00
CA ARG A 3 70.03 -66.04 92.36
C ARG A 3 69.24 -64.78 92.75
N ILE A 4 69.45 -64.30 93.97
CA ILE A 4 68.92 -63.01 94.43
C ILE A 4 69.91 -61.94 93.96
N TYR A 5 69.46 -61.05 93.08
CA TYR A 5 70.23 -59.88 92.65
C TYR A 5 70.08 -58.75 93.66
N THR A 6 71.18 -58.14 94.06
CA THR A 6 71.21 -57.01 94.99
C THR A 6 71.38 -55.70 94.24
N LEU A 7 71.05 -54.57 94.88
CA LEU A 7 71.10 -53.24 94.25
C LEU A 7 72.50 -52.86 93.72
N ASN A 8 73.55 -53.57 94.15
CA ASN A 8 74.93 -53.40 93.69
C ASN A 8 75.20 -54.10 92.35
N ASP A 9 74.33 -55.01 91.91
CA ASP A 9 74.44 -55.71 90.61
C ASP A 9 74.04 -54.82 89.42
N VAL A 10 73.55 -53.61 89.69
CA VAL A 10 73.20 -52.57 88.69
C VAL A 10 74.28 -51.48 88.63
N GLY A 11 75.47 -51.73 89.17
CA GLY A 11 76.61 -50.83 89.06
C GLY A 11 77.54 -51.23 87.93
N ASN A 12 77.15 -50.98 86.68
CA ASN A 12 78.01 -50.81 85.48
C ASN A 12 77.25 -51.21 84.21
N ASN A 13 76.45 -50.30 83.66
CA ASN A 13 76.12 -50.32 82.24
C ASN A 13 75.81 -48.89 81.80
N ASP A 14 76.56 -48.43 80.80
CA ASP A 14 76.53 -47.10 80.22
C ASP A 14 75.10 -46.59 80.00
N GLY A 15 74.81 -45.47 80.67
CA GLY A 15 73.49 -44.84 80.69
C GLY A 15 73.10 -44.22 79.36
N SER A 16 72.56 -45.01 78.44
CA SER A 16 71.92 -44.49 77.22
C SER A 16 70.94 -45.48 76.56
N LYS A 17 70.10 -46.16 77.35
CA LYS A 17 69.01 -47.04 76.84
C LYS A 17 67.58 -46.47 76.99
N LEU A 18 67.43 -45.20 77.36
CA LEU A 18 66.14 -44.52 77.36
C LEU A 18 66.15 -43.50 76.23
N GLY A 19 65.42 -43.79 75.15
CA GLY A 19 65.20 -42.82 74.07
C GLY A 19 64.61 -41.51 74.61
N SER A 20 64.82 -40.42 73.86
CA SER A 20 64.40 -39.08 74.26
C SER A 20 62.96 -39.06 74.76
N PRO A 21 62.66 -38.40 75.89
CA PRO A 21 61.29 -38.24 76.36
C PRO A 21 60.43 -37.69 75.22
N PRO A 22 59.20 -38.19 75.00
CA PRO A 22 58.32 -37.64 73.98
C PRO A 22 58.20 -36.13 74.23
N SER A 23 58.50 -35.34 73.21
CA SER A 23 58.45 -33.87 73.27
C SER A 23 57.08 -33.46 73.80
N ASN A 24 57.06 -33.08 75.08
CA ASN A 24 56.03 -32.36 75.79
C ASN A 24 54.58 -32.61 75.27
N ARG A 25 53.91 -33.64 75.81
CA ARG A 25 52.44 -33.77 75.81
C ARG A 25 51.83 -33.18 77.08
N TYR A 26 52.33 -32.04 77.58
CA TYR A 26 51.63 -31.32 78.65
C TYR A 26 50.43 -30.59 78.04
N LEU A 27 49.30 -30.67 78.75
CA LEU A 27 48.15 -29.82 78.45
C LEU A 27 48.62 -28.35 78.47
N PRO A 28 48.09 -27.50 77.58
CA PRO A 28 48.39 -26.08 77.56
C PRO A 28 48.30 -25.50 78.98
N SER A 29 49.26 -24.65 79.33
CA SER A 29 49.16 -23.97 80.62
C SER A 29 47.86 -23.15 80.66
N ARG A 30 47.30 -22.99 81.86
CA ARG A 30 46.09 -22.19 82.06
C ARG A 30 46.21 -20.80 81.39
N LEU A 31 47.40 -20.21 81.44
CA LEU A 31 47.69 -18.91 80.85
C LEU A 31 47.61 -18.92 79.31
N GLU A 32 48.22 -19.91 78.65
CA GLU A 32 48.16 -20.06 77.19
C GLU A 32 46.73 -20.30 76.71
N PHE A 33 45.95 -21.08 77.45
CA PHE A 33 44.54 -21.33 77.13
C PHE A 33 43.70 -20.06 77.25
N GLU A 34 43.88 -19.28 78.32
CA GLU A 34 43.18 -17.99 78.50
C GLU A 34 43.57 -16.98 77.41
N GLU A 35 44.83 -16.96 76.96
CA GLU A 35 45.27 -16.10 75.86
C GLU A 35 44.66 -16.51 74.52
N GLN A 36 44.59 -17.82 74.24
CA GLN A 36 43.95 -18.34 73.03
C GLN A 36 42.46 -17.99 72.99
N LEU A 37 41.74 -18.16 74.11
CA LEU A 37 40.32 -17.79 74.19
C LEU A 37 40.09 -16.29 73.94
N LYS A 38 40.99 -15.42 74.40
CA LYS A 38 40.91 -13.98 74.09
C LYS A 38 41.08 -13.73 72.58
N LYS A 39 42.07 -14.36 71.96
CA LYS A 39 42.30 -14.26 70.50
C LYS A 39 41.10 -14.76 69.70
N ASP A 40 40.55 -15.92 70.07
CA ASP A 40 39.38 -16.51 69.41
C ASP A 40 38.15 -15.63 69.57
N ARG A 41 37.93 -15.07 70.77
CA ARG A 41 36.84 -14.13 71.03
C ARG A 41 36.97 -12.86 70.18
N GLU A 42 38.17 -12.30 70.07
CA GLU A 42 38.41 -11.12 69.22
C GLU A 42 38.18 -11.42 67.74
N MET A 43 38.65 -12.59 67.28
CA MET A 43 38.43 -13.05 65.91
C MET A 43 36.93 -13.22 65.63
N PHE A 44 36.20 -13.84 66.55
CA PHE A 44 34.75 -13.99 66.45
C PHE A 44 34.04 -12.64 66.37
N ILE A 45 34.38 -11.69 67.26
CA ILE A 45 33.80 -10.34 67.25
C ILE A 45 34.09 -9.63 65.93
N ARG A 46 35.31 -9.74 65.39
CA ARG A 46 35.68 -9.15 64.10
C ARG A 46 34.87 -9.75 62.95
N SER A 47 34.75 -11.07 62.91
CA SER A 47 33.96 -11.78 61.90
C SER A 47 32.47 -11.44 61.99
N ALA A 48 31.91 -11.37 63.20
CA ALA A 48 30.52 -10.98 63.41
C ALA A 48 30.24 -9.55 62.91
N LYS A 49 31.13 -8.59 63.19
CA LYS A 49 31.01 -7.22 62.68
C LYS A 49 31.02 -7.17 61.16
N GLN A 50 31.90 -7.94 60.51
CA GLN A 50 31.93 -8.02 59.05
C GLN A 50 30.65 -8.63 58.48
N LEU A 51 30.10 -9.65 59.13
CA LEU A 51 28.84 -10.27 58.71
C LEU A 51 27.67 -9.28 58.78
N ILE A 52 27.56 -8.52 59.88
CA ILE A 52 26.53 -7.48 60.04
C ILE A 52 26.63 -6.43 58.93
N ALA A 53 27.85 -5.96 58.63
CA ALA A 53 28.05 -4.98 57.56
C ALA A 53 27.64 -5.53 56.18
N LYS A 54 28.00 -6.79 55.88
CA LYS A 54 27.58 -7.46 54.63
C LYS A 54 26.06 -7.61 54.56
N TYR A 55 25.40 -7.96 55.66
CA TYR A 55 23.95 -8.07 55.71
C TYR A 55 23.25 -6.74 55.42
N HIS A 56 23.71 -5.64 56.02
CA HIS A 56 23.16 -4.31 55.72
C HIS A 56 23.37 -3.89 54.26
N ALA A 57 24.55 -4.17 53.70
CA ALA A 57 24.81 -3.89 52.28
C ALA A 57 23.88 -4.70 51.37
N LEU A 58 23.63 -5.97 51.71
CA LEU A 58 22.73 -6.85 50.98
C LEU A 58 21.27 -6.39 51.08
N ASP A 59 20.80 -6.02 52.28
CA ASP A 59 19.44 -5.48 52.49
C ASP A 59 19.20 -4.21 51.65
N LYS A 60 20.16 -3.27 51.64
CA LYS A 60 20.09 -2.07 50.82
C LYS A 60 20.02 -2.41 49.32
N LYS A 61 20.83 -3.38 48.87
CA LYS A 61 20.82 -3.82 47.47
C LYS A 61 19.48 -4.49 47.11
N ASN A 62 18.94 -5.34 47.98
CA ASN A 62 17.66 -6.00 47.75
C ASN A 62 16.51 -4.99 47.62
N LYS A 63 16.48 -3.96 48.48
CA LYS A 63 15.49 -2.88 48.37
C LYS A 63 15.60 -2.11 47.04
N CYS A 64 16.82 -1.82 46.60
CA CYS A 64 17.04 -1.18 45.30
C CYS A 64 16.51 -2.05 44.16
N MET A 65 16.86 -3.34 44.14
CA MET A 65 16.41 -4.27 43.10
C MET A 65 14.88 -4.42 43.09
N GLN A 66 14.24 -4.40 44.26
CA GLN A 66 12.78 -4.44 44.33
C GLN A 66 12.15 -3.19 43.71
N ASN A 67 12.67 -2.01 44.03
CA ASN A 67 12.17 -0.76 43.44
C ASN A 67 12.36 -0.73 41.91
N ASP A 68 13.50 -1.22 41.41
CA ASP A 68 13.77 -1.30 39.97
C ASP A 68 12.79 -2.27 39.28
N LEU A 69 12.48 -3.39 39.94
CA LEU A 69 11.51 -4.37 39.45
C LEU A 69 10.09 -3.79 39.41
N ASP A 70 9.67 -3.11 40.47
CA ASP A 70 8.34 -2.48 40.54
C ASP A 70 8.19 -1.42 39.45
N HIS A 71 9.23 -0.59 39.25
CA HIS A 71 9.24 0.42 38.17
C HIS A 71 9.14 -0.21 36.78
N SER A 72 9.90 -1.29 36.54
CA SER A 72 9.84 -2.03 35.27
C SER A 72 8.46 -2.67 35.04
N HIS A 73 7.81 -3.17 36.10
CA HIS A 73 6.47 -3.72 36.01
C HIS A 73 5.46 -2.64 35.62
N GLU A 74 5.51 -1.47 36.26
CA GLU A 74 4.64 -0.34 35.90
C GLU A 74 4.83 0.11 34.45
N GLU A 75 6.07 0.14 33.95
CA GLU A 75 6.34 0.47 32.55
C GLU A 75 5.76 -0.58 31.60
N ASN A 76 5.88 -1.86 31.94
CA ASN A 76 5.33 -2.95 31.13
C ASN A 76 3.80 -2.88 31.04
N GLU A 77 3.11 -2.60 32.15
CA GLU A 77 1.66 -2.38 32.16
C GLU A 77 1.27 -1.21 31.25
N ARG A 78 1.97 -0.07 31.32
CA ARG A 78 1.71 1.08 30.44
C ARG A 78 1.89 0.72 28.96
N MET A 79 2.93 -0.04 28.62
CA MET A 79 3.15 -0.49 27.24
C MET A 79 2.06 -1.43 26.77
N GLN A 80 1.62 -2.35 27.63
CA GLN A 80 0.57 -3.31 27.32
C GLN A 80 -0.78 -2.60 27.09
N ASP A 81 -1.11 -1.62 27.93
CA ASP A 81 -2.29 -0.77 27.75
C ASP A 81 -2.23 0.00 26.43
N SER A 82 -1.08 0.59 26.10
CA SER A 82 -0.88 1.28 24.82
C SER A 82 -1.07 0.32 23.64
N MET A 83 -0.47 -0.87 23.70
CA MET A 83 -0.59 -1.88 22.65
C MET A 83 -2.04 -2.36 22.47
N ASN A 84 -2.77 -2.52 23.58
CA ASN A 84 -4.19 -2.88 23.55
C ASN A 84 -5.05 -1.80 22.89
N GLN A 85 -4.69 -0.52 23.00
CA GLN A 85 -5.36 0.58 22.28
C GLN A 85 -5.09 0.56 20.77
N PHE A 86 -3.92 0.09 20.33
CA PHE A 86 -3.58 0.01 18.90
C PHE A 86 -4.33 -1.10 18.15
N ILE A 87 -4.68 -2.20 18.82
CA ILE A 87 -5.40 -3.33 18.21
C ILE A 87 -6.71 -2.90 17.52
N PRO A 88 -7.66 -2.19 18.16
CA PRO A 88 -8.89 -1.77 17.50
C PRO A 88 -8.64 -0.77 16.38
N LEU A 89 -7.67 0.13 16.53
CA LEU A 89 -7.31 1.10 15.48
C LEU A 89 -6.81 0.41 14.22
N SER A 90 -5.96 -0.61 14.36
CA SER A 90 -5.48 -1.42 13.23
C SER A 90 -6.64 -2.14 12.51
N LYS A 91 -7.61 -2.69 13.27
CA LYS A 91 -8.81 -3.31 12.68
C LYS A 91 -9.65 -2.30 11.89
N GLN A 92 -9.87 -1.10 12.44
CA GLN A 92 -10.60 -0.03 11.76
C GLN A 92 -9.89 0.41 10.47
N LEU A 93 -8.57 0.61 10.54
CA LEU A 93 -7.75 0.99 9.38
C LEU A 93 -7.84 -0.05 8.27
N ASN A 94 -7.73 -1.34 8.60
CA ASN A 94 -7.89 -2.42 7.63
C ASN A 94 -9.29 -2.44 7.01
N GLY A 95 -10.34 -2.22 7.81
CA GLY A 95 -11.71 -2.13 7.32
C GLY A 95 -11.90 -0.98 6.32
N LEU A 96 -11.37 0.20 6.64
CA LEU A 96 -11.40 1.36 5.74
C LEU A 96 -10.61 1.09 4.46
N ASN A 97 -9.42 0.50 4.57
CA ASN A 97 -8.58 0.19 3.42
C ASN A 97 -9.30 -0.76 2.43
N ASN A 98 -9.92 -1.83 2.95
CA ASN A 98 -10.70 -2.77 2.13
C ASN A 98 -11.87 -2.08 1.42
N LYS A 99 -12.55 -1.15 2.10
CA LYS A 99 -13.64 -0.36 1.53
C LYS A 99 -13.14 0.54 0.40
N PHE A 100 -12.01 1.22 0.60
CA PHE A 100 -11.40 2.06 -0.43
C PHE A 100 -10.95 1.26 -1.65
N VAL A 101 -10.26 0.13 -1.44
CA VAL A 101 -9.83 -0.77 -2.52
C VAL A 101 -11.03 -1.24 -3.34
N SER A 102 -12.12 -1.63 -2.68
CA SER A 102 -13.37 -2.02 -3.35
C SER A 102 -13.95 -0.87 -4.18
N GLN A 103 -14.05 0.34 -3.62
CA GLN A 103 -14.56 1.50 -4.35
C GLN A 103 -13.71 1.88 -5.56
N ILE A 104 -12.39 1.88 -5.42
CA ILE A 104 -11.45 2.17 -6.50
C ILE A 104 -11.63 1.14 -7.62
N THR A 105 -11.75 -0.13 -7.27
CA THR A 105 -11.94 -1.23 -8.23
C THR A 105 -13.26 -1.05 -9.00
N CYS A 106 -14.36 -0.79 -8.31
CA CYS A 106 -15.67 -0.54 -8.93
C CYS A 106 -15.65 0.67 -9.86
N LYS A 107 -15.07 1.80 -9.41
CA LYS A 107 -14.96 3.02 -10.23
C LYS A 107 -14.12 2.79 -11.48
N ARG A 108 -12.98 2.10 -11.36
CA ARG A 108 -12.13 1.76 -12.51
C ARG A 108 -12.87 0.91 -13.53
N LYS A 109 -13.61 -0.12 -13.07
CA LYS A 109 -14.42 -0.96 -13.96
C LYS A 109 -15.47 -0.13 -14.70
N SER A 110 -16.23 0.69 -13.98
CA SER A 110 -17.24 1.58 -14.57
C SER A 110 -16.63 2.54 -15.60
N HIS A 111 -15.43 3.05 -15.36
CA HIS A 111 -14.74 3.95 -16.30
C HIS A 111 -14.33 3.21 -17.59
N VAL A 112 -13.83 1.97 -17.47
CA VAL A 112 -13.52 1.13 -18.64
C VAL A 112 -14.79 0.84 -19.44
N ASP A 113 -15.88 0.50 -18.77
CA ASP A 113 -17.16 0.22 -19.41
C ASP A 113 -17.73 1.47 -20.14
N LEU A 114 -17.62 2.66 -19.53
CA LEU A 114 -18.02 3.92 -20.15
C LEU A 114 -17.17 4.22 -21.38
N ASN A 115 -15.84 4.11 -21.27
CA ASN A 115 -14.91 4.34 -22.38
C ASN A 115 -15.20 3.40 -23.56
N ALA A 116 -15.50 2.12 -23.28
CA ALA A 116 -15.84 1.14 -24.32
C ALA A 116 -17.14 1.51 -25.06
N LYS A 117 -18.14 2.05 -24.35
CA LYS A 117 -19.38 2.55 -24.97
C LYS A 117 -19.13 3.76 -25.85
N GLN A 118 -18.39 4.74 -25.33
CA GLN A 118 -18.03 5.95 -26.06
C GLN A 118 -17.22 5.62 -27.33
N LEU A 119 -16.29 4.67 -27.26
CA LEU A 119 -15.51 4.26 -28.42
C LEU A 119 -16.40 3.65 -29.52
N LYS A 120 -17.35 2.78 -29.16
CA LYS A 120 -18.32 2.20 -30.11
C LYS A 120 -19.19 3.26 -30.77
N GLU A 121 -19.63 4.26 -30.00
CA GLU A 121 -20.42 5.37 -30.52
C GLU A 121 -19.62 6.23 -31.51
N ILE A 122 -18.35 6.53 -31.19
CA ILE A 122 -17.44 7.24 -32.10
C ILE A 122 -17.23 6.45 -33.40
N GLU A 123 -17.02 5.13 -33.33
CA GLU A 123 -16.87 4.28 -34.52
C GLU A 123 -18.14 4.25 -35.38
N SER A 124 -19.32 4.23 -34.75
CA SER A 124 -20.62 4.31 -35.44
C SER A 124 -20.78 5.65 -36.16
N LEU A 125 -20.57 6.76 -35.45
CA LEU A 125 -20.68 8.11 -36.02
C LEU A 125 -19.69 8.33 -37.17
N LYS A 126 -18.45 7.82 -37.03
CA LYS A 126 -17.45 7.86 -38.10
C LYS A 126 -17.93 7.13 -39.36
N SER A 127 -18.60 5.99 -39.20
CA SER A 127 -19.14 5.22 -40.33
C SER A 127 -20.28 5.96 -41.02
N GLU A 128 -21.13 6.64 -40.24
CA GLU A 128 -22.21 7.49 -40.77
C GLU A 128 -21.68 8.71 -41.53
N ILE A 129 -20.64 9.38 -41.01
CA ILE A 129 -19.97 10.48 -41.70
C ILE A 129 -19.41 10.01 -43.05
N ASN A 130 -18.70 8.87 -43.08
CA ASN A 130 -18.15 8.33 -44.33
C ASN A 130 -19.24 8.04 -45.38
N LEU A 131 -20.41 7.56 -44.95
CA LEU A 131 -21.55 7.34 -45.84
C LEU A 131 -22.06 8.68 -46.40
N LYS A 132 -22.22 9.69 -45.55
CA LYS A 132 -22.66 11.02 -45.94
C LYS A 132 -21.67 11.72 -46.87
N ASP A 133 -20.37 11.59 -46.64
CA ASP A 133 -19.34 12.12 -47.55
C ASP A 133 -19.42 11.47 -48.94
N SER A 134 -19.74 10.17 -49.01
CA SER A 134 -19.95 9.45 -50.27
C SER A 134 -21.21 9.94 -51.00
N GLU A 135 -22.31 10.16 -50.26
CA GLU A 135 -23.54 10.75 -50.80
C GLU A 135 -23.29 12.17 -51.35
N ILE A 136 -22.57 13.01 -50.61
CA ILE A 136 -22.19 14.37 -51.04
C ILE A 136 -21.36 14.32 -52.33
N THR A 137 -20.33 13.47 -52.37
CA THR A 137 -19.48 13.30 -53.57
C THR A 137 -20.30 12.89 -54.79
N SER A 138 -21.28 11.99 -54.61
CA SER A 138 -22.20 11.57 -55.66
C SER A 138 -23.08 12.72 -56.16
N PHE A 139 -23.62 13.53 -55.24
CA PHE A 139 -24.40 14.71 -55.60
C PHE A 139 -23.57 15.77 -56.33
N GLU A 140 -22.33 16.01 -55.91
CA GLU A 140 -21.41 16.92 -56.59
C GLU A 140 -21.17 16.51 -58.05
N VAL A 141 -20.92 15.22 -58.31
CA VAL A 141 -20.76 14.70 -59.67
C VAL A 141 -22.01 14.96 -60.52
N ARG A 142 -23.20 14.69 -59.95
CA ARG A 142 -24.47 14.87 -60.65
C ARG A 142 -24.79 16.35 -60.91
N ILE A 143 -24.43 17.25 -59.99
CA ILE A 143 -24.53 18.70 -60.18
C ILE A 143 -23.65 19.13 -61.34
N ASN A 144 -22.37 18.73 -61.33
CA ASN A 144 -21.42 19.05 -62.41
C ASN A 144 -21.92 18.55 -63.79
N GLU A 145 -22.53 17.37 -63.84
CA GLU A 145 -23.13 16.83 -65.07
C GLU A 145 -24.31 17.69 -65.55
N LEU A 146 -25.20 18.09 -64.65
CA LEU A 146 -26.36 18.93 -64.97
C LEU A 146 -25.94 20.32 -65.43
N GLU A 147 -24.95 20.93 -64.79
CA GLU A 147 -24.38 22.23 -65.20
C GLU A 147 -23.79 22.15 -66.62
N ALA A 148 -23.06 21.07 -66.94
CA ALA A 148 -22.53 20.85 -68.28
C ALA A 148 -23.64 20.71 -69.33
N ARG A 149 -24.71 19.98 -69.02
CA ARG A 149 -25.89 19.85 -69.91
C ARG A 149 -26.60 21.18 -70.12
N LEU A 150 -26.77 21.98 -69.08
CA LEU A 150 -27.38 23.31 -69.16
C LEU A 150 -26.57 24.25 -70.07
N LEU A 151 -25.24 24.26 -69.92
CA LEU A 151 -24.34 25.03 -70.77
C LEU A 151 -24.39 24.59 -72.25
N ALA A 152 -24.52 23.30 -72.52
CA ALA A 152 -24.66 22.78 -73.88
C ALA A 152 -26.01 23.20 -74.51
N SER A 153 -27.11 23.09 -73.75
CA SER A 153 -28.45 23.49 -74.20
C SER A 153 -28.53 24.97 -74.55
N SER A 154 -27.96 25.85 -73.71
CA SER A 154 -27.95 27.30 -73.97
C SER A 154 -27.15 27.68 -75.22
N LYS A 155 -26.10 26.90 -75.56
CA LYS A 155 -25.34 27.10 -76.81
C LYS A 155 -26.10 26.64 -78.06
N SER A 156 -26.89 25.56 -77.97
CA SER A 156 -27.72 25.12 -79.10
C SER A 156 -28.90 26.05 -79.35
N GLU A 157 -29.47 26.65 -78.31
CA GLU A 157 -30.56 27.63 -78.42
C GLU A 157 -30.12 28.90 -79.17
N LYS A 158 -28.92 29.42 -78.87
CA LYS A 158 -28.29 30.53 -79.61
C LYS A 158 -27.89 30.18 -81.05
N LEU A 159 -27.77 28.90 -81.39
CA LEU A 159 -27.52 28.46 -82.78
C LEU A 159 -28.83 28.29 -83.58
N CYS A 160 -29.96 28.03 -82.91
CA CYS A 160 -31.28 27.99 -83.54
C CYS A 160 -31.83 29.38 -83.91
N GLU A 161 -31.41 30.46 -83.24
CA GLU A 161 -31.84 31.83 -83.62
C GLU A 161 -31.23 32.34 -84.95
N ASN A 162 -30.29 31.60 -85.56
CA ASN A 162 -29.61 32.04 -86.79
C ASN A 162 -30.06 31.31 -88.08
N PHE A 163 -31.14 30.52 -88.04
CA PHE A 163 -31.75 29.98 -89.25
C PHE A 163 -33.10 30.64 -89.54
N THR A 164 -33.19 31.15 -90.76
CA THR A 164 -34.29 31.87 -91.40
C THR A 164 -35.68 31.34 -91.02
N TYR A 165 -36.55 32.25 -90.60
CA TYR A 165 -37.97 32.06 -90.31
C TYR A 165 -38.71 31.39 -91.49
N ASP A 166 -39.22 30.16 -91.27
CA ASP A 166 -40.22 29.49 -92.11
C ASP A 166 -41.52 29.33 -91.28
N PRO A 167 -42.70 29.85 -91.71
CA PRO A 167 -43.84 30.08 -90.81
C PRO A 167 -44.74 28.86 -90.53
N SER A 168 -44.26 27.61 -90.65
CA SER A 168 -45.15 26.43 -90.68
C SER A 168 -45.11 25.47 -89.48
N CYS A 169 -44.36 25.71 -88.41
CA CYS A 169 -44.27 24.78 -87.27
C CYS A 169 -44.61 25.41 -85.90
N SER A 170 -45.90 25.53 -85.59
CA SER A 170 -46.39 25.91 -84.25
C SER A 170 -46.93 24.68 -83.51
N SER A 171 -46.07 23.85 -82.92
CA SER A 171 -46.53 22.79 -81.97
C SER A 171 -45.48 22.22 -81.00
N ILE A 172 -44.17 22.45 -81.18
CA ILE A 172 -43.15 21.66 -80.44
C ILE A 172 -42.58 22.40 -79.20
N GLU A 173 -42.58 23.73 -79.16
CA GLU A 173 -41.93 24.49 -78.08
C GLU A 173 -42.70 24.57 -76.75
N GLN A 174 -43.94 24.07 -76.72
CA GLN A 174 -44.80 24.16 -75.54
C GLN A 174 -44.74 22.93 -74.62
N GLU A 175 -44.30 21.77 -75.12
CA GLU A 175 -44.22 20.53 -74.34
C GLU A 175 -42.95 20.46 -73.46
N ASP A 176 -41.79 20.88 -73.98
CA ASP A 176 -40.50 20.73 -73.26
C ASP A 176 -40.37 21.67 -72.05
N ASN A 177 -40.88 22.90 -72.15
CA ASN A 177 -40.86 23.85 -71.03
C ASN A 177 -41.79 23.43 -69.88
N SER A 178 -42.93 22.79 -70.21
CA SER A 178 -43.86 22.28 -69.20
C SER A 178 -43.24 21.11 -68.40
N SER A 179 -42.50 20.23 -69.09
CA SER A 179 -41.81 19.09 -68.47
C SER A 179 -40.67 19.53 -67.54
N LEU A 180 -39.88 20.52 -67.96
CA LEU A 180 -38.82 21.10 -67.13
C LEU A 180 -39.39 21.82 -65.89
N GLU A 181 -40.47 22.58 -66.03
CA GLU A 181 -41.08 23.29 -64.90
C GLU A 181 -41.67 22.33 -63.86
N ILE A 182 -42.28 21.22 -64.30
CA ILE A 182 -42.77 20.16 -63.42
C ILE A 182 -41.62 19.53 -62.64
N ARG A 183 -40.51 19.23 -63.31
CA ARG A 183 -39.34 18.58 -62.70
C ARG A 183 -38.61 19.48 -61.71
N VAL A 184 -38.56 20.79 -61.98
CA VAL A 184 -38.04 21.79 -61.04
C VAL A 184 -38.93 21.89 -59.79
N LYS A 185 -40.26 21.84 -59.94
CA LYS A 185 -41.19 21.84 -58.79
C LYS A 185 -41.06 20.58 -57.94
N GLU A 186 -40.91 19.40 -58.55
CA GLU A 186 -40.68 18.14 -57.82
C GLU A 186 -39.38 18.18 -57.00
N LEU A 187 -38.26 18.60 -57.61
CA LEU A 187 -36.98 18.67 -56.92
C LEU A 187 -36.99 19.69 -55.78
N LYS A 188 -37.70 20.81 -55.94
CA LYS A 188 -37.86 21.80 -54.88
C LYS A 188 -38.64 21.25 -53.68
N ASN A 189 -39.66 20.43 -53.96
CA ASN A 189 -40.47 19.77 -52.92
C ASN A 189 -39.68 18.65 -52.21
N GLU A 190 -38.81 17.92 -52.91
CA GLU A 190 -37.90 16.96 -52.28
C GLU A 190 -36.86 17.65 -51.39
N LEU A 191 -36.27 18.77 -51.85
CA LEU A 191 -35.32 19.54 -51.06
C LEU A 191 -35.95 20.09 -49.77
N GLU A 192 -37.19 20.56 -49.84
CA GLU A 192 -37.94 21.04 -48.67
C GLU A 192 -38.22 19.93 -47.66
N LYS A 193 -38.55 18.71 -48.12
CA LYS A 193 -38.69 17.53 -47.25
C LYS A 193 -37.37 17.13 -46.59
N VAL A 194 -36.25 17.17 -47.31
CA VAL A 194 -34.92 16.89 -46.73
C VAL A 194 -34.57 17.94 -45.68
N THR A 195 -34.92 19.21 -45.91
CA THR A 195 -34.65 20.32 -44.98
C THR A 195 -35.54 20.27 -43.73
N GLN A 196 -36.78 19.79 -43.84
CA GLN A 196 -37.65 19.57 -42.66
C GLN A 196 -37.29 18.30 -41.87
N ASN A 197 -36.75 17.28 -42.53
CA ASN A 197 -36.22 16.09 -41.85
C ASN A 197 -34.86 16.34 -41.16
N SER A 198 -34.18 17.45 -41.48
CA SER A 198 -32.96 17.89 -40.79
C SER A 198 -33.27 18.80 -39.59
N SER A 199 -34.17 18.37 -38.69
CA SER A 199 -34.35 19.00 -37.37
C SER A 199 -33.14 18.71 -36.46
N PHE A 200 -31.96 19.13 -36.89
CA PHE A 200 -30.76 19.14 -36.06
C PHE A 200 -30.64 20.49 -35.32
N LYS A 201 -31.65 20.77 -34.50
CA LYS A 201 -31.69 21.76 -33.39
C LYS A 201 -32.87 21.30 -32.51
N ASP A 202 -32.75 20.92 -31.25
CA ASP A 202 -31.87 21.40 -30.19
C ASP A 202 -31.50 20.28 -29.23
N GLY A 203 -30.19 20.09 -29.01
CA GLY A 203 -29.66 19.09 -28.08
C GLY A 203 -28.32 19.49 -27.47
N LEU A 204 -28.00 20.78 -27.41
CA LEU A 204 -26.90 21.31 -26.60
C LEU A 204 -27.48 21.74 -25.25
N ILE A 205 -27.77 20.77 -24.40
CA ILE A 205 -27.94 21.04 -22.98
C ILE A 205 -26.53 21.26 -22.40
N PHE A 206 -26.29 22.52 -22.08
CA PHE A 206 -25.19 23.02 -21.27
C PHE A 206 -25.25 22.37 -19.87
N CYS A 207 -24.29 21.50 -19.55
CA CYS A 207 -24.01 21.08 -18.17
C CYS A 207 -22.72 21.74 -17.70
N LEU A 208 -22.83 22.99 -17.25
CA LEU A 208 -21.86 23.68 -16.40
C LEU A 208 -22.63 24.39 -15.29
N SER A 209 -22.84 23.69 -14.18
CA SER A 209 -22.91 24.15 -12.77
C SER A 209 -23.49 23.02 -11.90
#